data_AF-A0A4D6HTX7-F1
#
_entry.id   AF-A0A4D6HTX7-F1
#
_cell.length_a   1.000
_cell.length_b   1.000
_cell.length_c   1.000
_cell.angle_alpha   90.00
_cell.angle_beta   90.00
_cell.angle_gamma   90.00
#
_symmetry.space_group_name_H-M   'P 1'
#
loop_
_entity.id
_entity.type
_entity.pdbx_description
1 polymer ?
#
loop_
_entity_poly.entity_id
_entity_poly.type
_entity_poly.pdbx_seq_one_letter_code
_entity_poly.pdbx_strand_id
1 'polypeptide(L)'
;MTDVTHAVTQSALEAFTREYLNDLGAAVRENGNRWQVRLPTHVDVDFSDGREFEIALDSEKRDEEEDSVCVLTPESEFTQQLLDEAAAMASIGQLALMDSMIDGDYRYPPWIVESDVEVVDAAFSPYYDRTAICVFVRIDVETVSEYQTQFLEAVTIDVESKDQLPGVTEILVDEFFSPKSAWRNDVTVGSDQSDVTIAPDMLANAIATGQKAAVEGVQEEIDEIRQSASRAADSEFEEYRQLQEQRINDHRSEIDALSNRLQNLSTAVDDADSQQQRVEALEKRRELKTEKEDLETELEELLQKKEQGYAQKQREIYRRHAIDVNTKPSAFTLVTYERGEIEFTVGDSARTDTVRAPYAIGAGVTDEVHCKSCNTQLSEENSISMVAGRLGCQSCW
;
A
#
# COMPACT_ATOMS: atom_id res chain seq x y z
N MET A 1 9.63 1.09 10.61
CA MET A 1 8.51 1.68 9.85
C MET A 1 9.12 2.69 8.91
N THR A 2 9.19 2.35 7.63
CA THR A 2 9.72 3.21 6.57
C THR A 2 8.56 3.96 5.96
N ASP A 3 8.20 5.12 6.53
CA ASP A 3 7.20 6.03 5.96
C ASP A 3 7.84 6.82 4.82
N VAL A 4 8.19 6.12 3.74
CA VAL A 4 8.77 6.72 2.55
C VAL A 4 7.80 6.56 1.39
N THR A 5 6.79 7.43 1.37
CA THR A 5 5.90 7.56 0.22
C THR A 5 6.51 8.50 -0.81
N HIS A 6 7.00 7.97 -1.93
CA HIS A 6 7.56 8.77 -3.02
C HIS A 6 6.46 9.30 -3.94
N ALA A 7 6.39 10.63 -4.10
CA ALA A 7 5.41 11.25 -5.00
C ALA A 7 5.80 11.09 -6.48
N VAL A 8 4.85 10.70 -7.33
CA VAL A 8 5.02 10.65 -8.79
C VAL A 8 5.01 12.08 -9.34
N THR A 9 6.19 12.70 -9.42
CA THR A 9 6.36 14.03 -10.01
C THR A 9 6.71 13.93 -11.50
N GLN A 10 6.32 14.94 -12.29
CA GLN A 10 6.73 15.08 -13.69
C GLN A 10 8.25 14.90 -13.87
N SER A 11 9.04 15.48 -12.96
CA SER A 11 10.51 15.43 -13.03
C SER A 11 11.10 14.05 -12.73
N ALA A 12 10.40 13.21 -11.95
CA ALA A 12 10.80 11.84 -11.67
C ALA A 12 10.43 10.95 -12.85
N LEU A 13 9.24 11.16 -13.42
CA LEU A 13 8.78 10.48 -14.62
C LEU A 13 9.72 10.72 -15.81
N GLU A 14 10.10 11.98 -16.07
CA GLU A 14 11.07 12.31 -17.12
C GLU A 14 12.43 11.61 -16.94
N ALA A 15 12.93 11.55 -15.70
CA ALA A 15 14.19 10.88 -15.42
C ALA A 15 14.09 9.37 -15.61
N PHE A 16 13.03 8.76 -15.10
CA PHE A 16 12.73 7.35 -15.30
C PHE A 16 12.63 7.01 -16.79
N THR A 17 11.84 7.76 -17.57
CA THR A 17 11.67 7.52 -19.00
C THR A 17 13.00 7.62 -19.75
N ARG A 18 13.82 8.62 -19.41
CA ARG A 18 15.15 8.78 -20.01
C ARG A 18 16.05 7.58 -19.68
N GLU A 19 16.11 7.17 -18.42
CA GLU A 19 16.91 6.03 -17.97
C GLU A 19 16.47 4.74 -18.65
N TYR A 20 15.18 4.42 -18.60
CA TYR A 20 14.61 3.23 -19.21
C TYR A 20 14.89 3.16 -20.73
N LEU A 21 14.70 4.26 -21.46
CA LEU A 21 15.01 4.31 -22.89
C LEU A 21 16.51 4.13 -23.18
N ASN A 22 17.39 4.68 -22.33
CA ASN A 22 18.83 4.49 -22.46
C ASN A 22 19.24 3.03 -22.20
N ASP A 23 18.62 2.36 -21.22
CA ASP A 23 18.86 0.94 -20.91
C ASP A 23 18.40 0.02 -22.07
N LEU A 24 17.34 0.40 -22.77
CA LEU A 24 16.93 -0.23 -24.04
C LEU A 24 17.89 0.08 -25.21
N GLY A 25 18.87 0.98 -25.03
CA GLY A 25 19.79 1.42 -26.07
C GLY A 25 19.16 2.38 -27.09
N ALA A 26 18.06 3.04 -26.74
CA ALA A 26 17.39 4.00 -27.60
C ALA A 26 18.24 5.26 -27.83
N ALA A 27 18.13 5.84 -29.02
CA ALA A 27 18.68 7.16 -29.30
C ALA A 27 17.62 8.23 -29.01
N VAL A 28 17.82 9.02 -27.96
CA VAL A 28 16.92 10.11 -27.57
C VAL A 28 17.52 11.46 -27.98
N ARG A 29 16.77 12.26 -28.74
CA ARG A 29 17.13 13.65 -29.09
C ARG A 29 16.15 14.61 -28.45
N GLU A 30 16.65 15.41 -27.51
CA GLU A 30 15.85 16.37 -26.75
C GLU A 30 15.81 17.73 -27.45
N ASN A 31 14.61 18.20 -27.77
CA ASN A 31 14.34 19.51 -28.38
C ASN A 31 13.35 20.29 -27.50
N GLY A 32 13.82 20.81 -26.37
CA GLY A 32 12.95 21.47 -25.39
C GLY A 32 11.95 20.47 -24.79
N ASN A 33 10.65 20.72 -24.95
CA ASN A 33 9.58 19.88 -24.40
C ASN A 33 9.20 18.70 -25.30
N ARG A 34 9.97 18.44 -26.36
CA ARG A 34 9.72 17.34 -27.31
C ARG A 34 10.98 16.48 -27.47
N TRP A 35 10.85 15.18 -27.28
CA TRP A 35 11.93 14.21 -27.43
C TRP A 35 11.65 13.31 -28.62
N GLN A 36 12.60 13.22 -29.55
CA GLN A 36 12.54 12.25 -30.63
C GLN A 36 13.27 10.99 -30.19
N VAL A 37 12.55 9.87 -30.14
CA VAL A 37 13.07 8.59 -29.68
C VAL A 37 13.19 7.64 -30.85
N ARG A 38 14.33 6.94 -30.94
CA ARG A 38 14.54 5.87 -31.91
C ARG A 38 15.03 4.60 -31.20
N LEU A 39 14.22 3.55 -31.26
CA LEU A 39 14.53 2.25 -30.70
C LEU A 39 15.48 1.44 -31.61
N PRO A 40 16.37 0.61 -31.02
CA PRO A 40 17.17 -0.34 -31.78
C PRO A 40 16.31 -1.39 -32.48
N THR A 41 16.86 -2.04 -33.51
CA THR A 41 16.09 -2.99 -34.34
C THR A 41 15.69 -4.29 -33.64
N HIS A 42 16.28 -4.57 -32.48
CA HIS A 42 16.08 -5.79 -31.70
C HIS A 42 15.17 -5.57 -30.48
N VAL A 43 14.79 -4.32 -30.22
CA VAL A 43 13.87 -3.94 -29.15
C VAL A 43 12.49 -3.75 -29.77
N ASP A 44 11.50 -4.36 -29.16
CA ASP A 44 10.07 -4.22 -29.47
C ASP A 44 9.40 -3.82 -28.16
N VAL A 45 8.51 -2.83 -28.20
CA VAL A 45 7.85 -2.30 -27.00
C VAL A 45 6.35 -2.22 -27.22
N ASP A 46 5.58 -2.51 -26.18
CA ASP A 46 4.11 -2.58 -26.27
C ASP A 46 3.43 -1.20 -26.35
N PHE A 47 4.13 -0.12 -25.97
CA PHE A 47 3.59 1.25 -25.94
C PHE A 47 3.77 2.05 -27.25
N SER A 48 4.33 1.45 -28.30
CA SER A 48 4.52 2.14 -29.59
C SER A 48 4.42 1.19 -30.78
N ASP A 49 3.62 1.58 -31.79
CA ASP A 49 3.49 0.85 -33.05
C ASP A 49 4.73 0.96 -33.98
N GLY A 50 5.71 1.78 -33.60
CA GLY A 50 6.86 2.13 -34.43
C GLY A 50 8.16 2.26 -33.65
N ARG A 51 9.28 2.16 -34.37
CA ARG A 51 10.62 2.33 -33.78
C ARG A 51 11.03 3.79 -33.62
N GLU A 52 10.30 4.70 -34.24
CA GLU A 52 10.52 6.14 -34.16
C GLU A 52 9.22 6.78 -33.74
N PHE A 53 9.26 7.49 -32.61
CA PHE A 53 8.11 8.20 -32.05
C PHE A 53 8.59 9.44 -31.31
N GLU A 54 7.66 10.33 -31.01
CA GLU A 54 7.93 11.59 -30.33
C GLU A 54 7.26 11.62 -28.96
N ILE A 55 7.98 12.06 -27.93
CA ILE A 55 7.45 12.24 -26.59
C ILE A 55 7.31 13.74 -26.30
N ALA A 56 6.13 14.19 -25.88
CA ALA A 56 5.89 15.55 -25.39
C ALA A 56 5.84 15.58 -23.86
N LEU A 57 6.55 16.52 -23.24
CA LEU A 57 6.64 16.67 -21.77
C LEU A 57 5.51 17.54 -21.17
N ASP A 58 4.68 18.15 -22.01
CA ASP A 58 3.53 18.96 -21.60
C ASP A 58 2.27 18.63 -22.42
N SER A 59 1.12 19.05 -21.88
CA SER A 59 -0.18 18.90 -22.52
C SER A 59 -0.57 20.11 -23.38
N GLU A 60 0.26 21.15 -23.43
CA GLU A 60 -0.05 22.38 -24.15
C GLU A 60 0.30 22.27 -25.65
N LYS A 61 -0.78 22.13 -26.44
CA LYS A 61 -0.87 22.12 -27.91
C LYS A 61 -0.72 20.73 -28.55
N ARG A 62 -1.86 20.03 -28.59
CA ARG A 62 -2.16 19.19 -29.74
C ARG A 62 -2.52 20.12 -30.89
N ASP A 63 -1.67 20.18 -31.91
CA ASP A 63 -2.21 20.39 -33.25
C ASP A 63 -2.96 19.08 -33.59
N GLU A 64 -4.22 19.18 -34.02
CA GLU A 64 -5.19 18.07 -34.12
C GLU A 64 -4.81 16.94 -35.12
N GLU A 65 -3.57 16.88 -35.60
CA GLU A 65 -3.10 15.98 -36.68
C GLU A 65 -1.93 15.04 -36.34
N GLU A 66 -1.40 15.01 -35.11
CA GLU A 66 -0.27 14.11 -34.77
C GLU A 66 -0.67 12.95 -33.83
N ASP A 67 -1.32 11.91 -34.39
CA ASP A 67 -1.60 10.63 -33.69
C ASP A 67 -0.31 9.88 -33.23
N SER A 68 0.88 10.35 -33.62
CA SER A 68 2.18 9.73 -33.32
C SER A 68 2.95 10.35 -32.15
N VAL A 69 2.37 11.30 -31.42
CA VAL A 69 3.02 11.98 -30.29
C VAL A 69 2.52 11.43 -28.96
N CYS A 70 3.43 10.81 -28.22
CA CYS A 70 3.22 10.25 -26.89
C CYS A 70 3.33 11.36 -25.82
N VAL A 71 2.30 11.59 -25.03
CA VAL A 71 2.35 12.59 -23.95
C VAL A 71 2.90 11.95 -22.68
N LEU A 72 3.92 12.53 -22.06
CA LEU A 72 4.51 12.07 -20.81
C LEU A 72 4.02 12.94 -19.65
N THR A 73 2.86 12.59 -19.11
CA THR A 73 2.32 13.15 -17.86
C THR A 73 1.85 11.99 -16.97
N PRO A 74 1.78 12.14 -15.64
CA PRO A 74 1.40 11.06 -14.73
C PRO A 74 0.08 10.35 -15.11
N GLU A 75 -0.88 11.11 -15.65
CA GLU A 75 -2.22 10.65 -16.01
C GLU A 75 -2.35 10.18 -17.47
N SER A 76 -1.29 10.27 -18.29
CA SER A 76 -1.39 9.89 -19.70
C SER A 76 -1.38 8.37 -19.87
N GLU A 77 -2.11 7.88 -20.87
CA GLU A 77 -2.15 6.46 -21.24
C GLU A 77 -0.76 5.93 -21.59
N PHE A 78 0.03 6.72 -22.32
CA PHE A 78 1.42 6.38 -22.65
C PHE A 78 2.29 6.15 -21.41
N THR A 79 2.16 7.00 -20.39
CA THR A 79 2.90 6.81 -19.13
C THR A 79 2.53 5.50 -18.45
N GLN A 80 1.24 5.16 -18.39
CA GLN A 80 0.78 3.91 -17.79
C GLN A 80 1.32 2.70 -18.56
N GLN A 81 1.24 2.71 -19.90
CA GLN A 81 1.78 1.64 -20.75
C GLN A 81 3.31 1.50 -20.60
N LEU A 82 4.04 2.62 -20.55
CA LEU A 82 5.49 2.64 -20.33
C LEU A 82 5.88 2.00 -18.98
N LEU A 83 5.16 2.35 -17.91
CA LEU A 83 5.41 1.83 -16.57
C LEU A 83 5.05 0.34 -16.47
N ASP A 84 3.93 -0.07 -17.07
CA ASP A 84 3.51 -1.48 -17.11
C ASP A 84 4.52 -2.35 -17.85
N GLU A 85 5.00 -1.88 -19.01
CA GLU A 85 6.04 -2.56 -19.80
C GLU A 85 7.35 -2.69 -19.00
N ALA A 86 7.81 -1.60 -18.39
CA ALA A 86 9.02 -1.60 -17.59
C ALA A 86 8.92 -2.56 -16.40
N ALA A 87 7.77 -2.58 -15.72
CA ALA A 87 7.50 -3.50 -14.62
C ALA A 87 7.47 -4.97 -15.06
N ALA A 88 6.99 -5.25 -16.29
CA ALA A 88 6.98 -6.60 -16.85
C ALA A 88 8.38 -7.09 -17.26
N MET A 89 9.23 -6.20 -17.77
CA MET A 89 10.55 -6.55 -18.31
C MET A 89 11.63 -6.79 -17.24
N ALA A 90 11.58 -6.10 -16.11
CA ALA A 90 12.67 -6.09 -15.12
C ALA A 90 12.22 -6.57 -13.73
N SER A 91 11.64 -7.76 -13.66
CA SER A 91 11.09 -8.32 -12.40
C SER A 91 12.14 -8.90 -11.44
N ILE A 92 13.38 -9.11 -11.89
CA ILE A 92 14.47 -9.70 -11.09
C ILE A 92 15.74 -8.87 -11.22
N GLY A 93 16.22 -8.36 -10.08
CA GLY A 93 17.49 -7.64 -9.95
C GLY A 93 18.54 -8.38 -9.11
N GLN A 94 19.79 -7.96 -9.23
CA GLN A 94 20.88 -8.35 -8.33
C GLN A 94 21.72 -7.12 -7.98
N LEU A 95 22.11 -6.99 -6.71
CA LEU A 95 22.92 -5.90 -6.19
C LEU A 95 23.87 -6.43 -5.10
N ALA A 96 25.04 -5.83 -5.00
CA ALA A 96 25.96 -6.01 -3.89
C ALA A 96 26.09 -4.68 -3.13
N LEU A 97 25.87 -4.69 -1.81
CA LEU A 97 26.09 -3.57 -0.90
C LEU A 97 27.38 -3.81 -0.12
N MET A 98 28.41 -3.07 -0.50
CA MET A 98 29.77 -3.20 0.04
C MET A 98 30.16 -1.90 0.76
N ASP A 99 31.11 -1.98 1.70
CA ASP A 99 31.63 -0.84 2.45
C ASP A 99 32.14 0.29 1.55
N SER A 100 32.70 -0.05 0.39
CA SER A 100 33.16 0.91 -0.60
C SER A 100 32.06 1.78 -1.21
N MET A 101 30.79 1.38 -1.10
CA MET A 101 29.66 2.14 -1.67
C MET A 101 29.15 3.24 -0.75
N ILE A 102 29.39 3.14 0.56
CA ILE A 102 28.90 4.12 1.54
C ILE A 102 29.94 5.22 1.89
N ASP A 103 31.18 5.10 1.40
CA ASP A 103 32.27 6.09 1.60
C ASP A 103 32.38 6.65 3.05
N GLY A 104 32.22 5.77 4.04
CA GLY A 104 32.29 6.13 5.47
C GLY A 104 31.01 6.74 6.06
N ASP A 105 29.92 6.85 5.30
CA ASP A 105 28.60 7.30 5.76
C ASP A 105 27.85 6.16 6.49
N TYR A 106 28.39 5.75 7.63
CA TYR A 106 27.80 4.70 8.46
C TYR A 106 26.58 5.21 9.23
N ARG A 107 25.53 4.39 9.29
CA ARG A 107 24.36 4.66 10.12
C ARG A 107 24.69 4.45 11.60
N TYR A 108 24.70 5.54 12.35
CA TYR A 108 24.92 5.47 13.79
C TYR A 108 23.66 5.00 14.54
N PRO A 109 23.80 4.10 15.52
CA PRO A 109 22.67 3.61 16.28
C PRO A 109 22.14 4.67 17.27
N PRO A 110 20.86 4.58 17.69
CA PRO A 110 20.23 5.59 18.55
C PRO A 110 20.99 5.87 19.85
N TRP A 111 21.63 4.86 20.44
CA TRP A 111 22.41 5.02 21.66
C TRP A 111 23.71 5.82 21.49
N ILE A 112 24.15 6.10 20.25
CA ILE A 112 25.20 7.09 19.92
C ILE A 112 24.56 8.42 19.54
N VAL A 113 23.53 8.42 18.70
CA VAL A 113 22.91 9.66 18.19
C VAL A 113 22.33 10.50 19.33
N GLU A 114 21.69 9.87 20.30
CA GLU A 114 21.12 10.53 21.50
C GLU A 114 22.13 10.67 22.65
N SER A 115 23.43 10.59 22.36
CA SER A 115 24.48 10.77 23.36
C SER A 115 25.11 12.16 23.29
N ASP A 116 25.69 12.60 24.40
CA ASP A 116 26.49 13.82 24.45
C ASP A 116 27.92 13.64 23.90
N VAL A 117 28.23 12.48 23.29
CA VAL A 117 29.56 12.19 22.73
C VAL A 117 29.52 12.27 21.21
N GLU A 118 30.61 12.78 20.63
CA GLU A 118 30.75 12.89 19.18
C GLU A 118 31.48 11.66 18.63
N VAL A 119 31.03 11.16 17.46
CA VAL A 119 31.77 10.16 16.70
C VAL A 119 32.90 10.85 15.95
N VAL A 120 34.14 10.52 16.32
CA VAL A 120 35.36 11.09 15.73
C VAL A 120 35.78 10.30 14.50
N ASP A 121 35.60 8.98 14.54
CA ASP A 121 35.95 8.07 13.46
C ASP A 121 35.10 6.79 13.56
N ALA A 122 34.88 6.14 12.42
CA ALA A 122 34.18 4.88 12.34
C ALA A 122 34.88 3.97 11.32
N ALA A 123 35.22 2.76 11.73
CA ALA A 123 35.92 1.80 10.89
C ALA A 123 35.18 0.47 10.87
N PHE A 124 34.71 0.06 9.68
CA PHE A 124 34.09 -1.24 9.49
C PHE A 124 35.12 -2.31 9.13
N SER A 125 34.89 -3.53 9.64
CA SER A 125 35.69 -4.71 9.35
C SER A 125 34.77 -5.84 8.88
N PRO A 126 34.68 -6.11 7.55
CA PRO A 126 33.84 -7.18 7.03
C PRO A 126 34.38 -8.56 7.42
N TYR A 127 33.48 -9.48 7.78
CA TYR A 127 33.83 -10.87 8.09
C TYR A 127 33.35 -11.86 7.04
N TYR A 128 32.13 -11.64 6.54
CA TYR A 128 31.50 -12.49 5.53
C TYR A 128 30.34 -11.75 4.86
N ASP A 129 29.95 -12.24 3.69
CA ASP A 129 28.80 -11.73 2.96
C ASP A 129 27.55 -12.53 3.32
N ARG A 130 26.40 -11.85 3.29
CA ARG A 130 25.07 -12.41 3.48
C ARG A 130 24.19 -12.09 2.29
N THR A 131 23.12 -12.87 2.13
CA THR A 131 22.16 -12.65 1.05
C THR A 131 20.80 -12.28 1.64
N ALA A 132 20.26 -11.16 1.18
CA ALA A 132 18.91 -10.74 1.43
C ALA A 132 18.12 -10.66 0.12
N ILE A 133 16.80 -10.59 0.25
CA ILE A 133 15.90 -10.31 -0.86
C ILE A 133 15.09 -9.06 -0.54
N CYS A 134 15.18 -8.06 -1.42
CA CYS A 134 14.26 -6.94 -1.43
C CYS A 134 13.08 -7.27 -2.34
N VAL A 135 11.89 -7.45 -1.78
CA VAL A 135 10.67 -7.78 -2.53
C VAL A 135 9.77 -6.57 -2.59
N PHE A 136 9.24 -6.30 -3.77
CA PHE A 136 8.19 -5.32 -3.99
C PHE A 136 6.84 -6.03 -4.03
N VAL A 137 5.95 -5.66 -3.11
CA VAL A 137 4.67 -6.31 -2.91
C VAL A 137 3.57 -5.32 -3.23
N ARG A 138 2.79 -5.61 -4.27
CA ARG A 138 1.55 -4.88 -4.52
C ARG A 138 0.46 -5.40 -3.59
N ILE A 139 -0.23 -4.49 -2.94
CA ILE A 139 -1.33 -4.77 -2.01
C ILE A 139 -2.57 -4.07 -2.56
N ASP A 140 -3.50 -4.87 -3.05
CA ASP A 140 -4.77 -4.43 -3.62
C ASP A 140 -5.86 -4.59 -2.55
N VAL A 141 -6.48 -3.48 -2.12
CA VAL A 141 -7.60 -3.47 -1.18
C VAL A 141 -8.89 -3.18 -1.95
N GLU A 142 -9.73 -4.21 -2.09
CA GLU A 142 -10.99 -4.13 -2.83
C GLU A 142 -12.15 -3.79 -1.88
N THR A 143 -12.92 -2.77 -2.24
CA THR A 143 -14.15 -2.37 -1.55
C THR A 143 -15.32 -2.29 -2.53
N VAL A 144 -16.54 -2.55 -2.08
CA VAL A 144 -17.75 -2.39 -2.93
C VAL A 144 -18.05 -0.92 -3.25
N SER A 145 -17.40 0.03 -2.57
CA SER A 145 -17.58 1.47 -2.73
C SER A 145 -16.83 2.07 -3.93
N GLU A 146 -16.44 1.28 -4.93
CA GLU A 146 -15.66 1.68 -6.13
C GLU A 146 -14.21 2.13 -5.87
N TYR A 147 -13.77 2.22 -4.61
CA TYR A 147 -12.38 2.53 -4.29
C TYR A 147 -11.57 1.23 -4.17
N GLN A 148 -10.83 0.91 -5.22
CA GLN A 148 -9.66 0.04 -5.11
C GLN A 148 -8.50 0.92 -4.64
N THR A 149 -7.95 0.64 -3.47
CA THR A 149 -6.70 1.26 -3.01
C THR A 149 -5.56 0.30 -3.30
N GLN A 150 -4.49 0.82 -3.90
CA GLN A 150 -3.31 0.04 -4.24
C GLN A 150 -2.11 0.60 -3.47
N PHE A 151 -1.40 -0.27 -2.78
CA PHE A 151 -0.12 0.04 -2.15
C PHE A 151 0.99 -0.75 -2.85
N LEU A 152 2.20 -0.21 -2.82
CA LEU A 152 3.41 -0.90 -3.27
C LEU A 152 4.45 -0.78 -2.16
N GLU A 153 4.66 -1.87 -1.45
CA GLU A 153 5.59 -1.93 -0.33
C GLU A 153 6.88 -2.64 -0.71
N ALA A 154 8.01 -2.05 -0.36
CA ALA A 154 9.31 -2.68 -0.47
C ALA A 154 9.71 -3.25 0.89
N VAL A 155 10.12 -4.52 0.93
CA VAL A 155 10.61 -5.14 2.17
C VAL A 155 11.85 -5.97 1.87
N THR A 156 12.91 -5.73 2.66
CA THR A 156 14.13 -6.55 2.60
C THR A 156 14.15 -7.59 3.71
N ILE A 157 14.33 -8.86 3.34
CA ILE A 157 14.41 -10.00 4.25
C ILE A 157 15.76 -10.71 4.07
N ASP A 158 16.50 -10.92 5.16
CA ASP A 158 17.67 -11.80 5.14
C ASP A 158 17.26 -13.26 4.90
N VAL A 159 17.87 -13.93 3.92
CA VAL A 159 17.41 -15.23 3.45
C VAL A 159 17.61 -16.32 4.50
N GLU A 160 18.67 -16.24 5.32
CA GLU A 160 18.97 -17.28 6.30
C GLU A 160 18.27 -17.06 7.64
N SER A 161 18.34 -15.85 8.20
CA SER A 161 17.75 -15.49 9.49
C SER A 161 16.26 -15.22 9.40
N LYS A 162 15.77 -14.76 8.23
CA LYS A 162 14.41 -14.24 8.00
C LYS A 162 14.11 -12.93 8.71
N ASP A 163 15.14 -12.26 9.20
CA ASP A 163 15.00 -10.96 9.83
C ASP A 163 14.73 -9.89 8.76
N GLN A 164 13.90 -8.91 9.10
CA GLN A 164 13.67 -7.74 8.27
C GLN A 164 14.89 -6.81 8.38
N LEU A 165 15.33 -6.28 7.24
CA LEU A 165 16.46 -5.35 7.14
C LEU A 165 15.97 -3.96 6.67
N PRO A 166 15.27 -3.20 7.53
CA PRO A 166 14.65 -1.94 7.13
C PRO A 166 15.67 -0.91 6.63
N GLY A 167 16.86 -0.84 7.24
CA GLY A 167 17.91 0.07 6.75
C GLY A 167 18.39 -0.26 5.33
N VAL A 168 18.43 -1.55 4.98
CA VAL A 168 18.75 -1.96 3.60
C VAL A 168 17.60 -1.55 2.68
N THR A 169 16.35 -1.77 3.09
CA THR A 169 15.18 -1.32 2.31
C THR A 169 15.22 0.19 2.03
N GLU A 170 15.51 1.00 3.04
CA GLU A 170 15.61 2.46 2.90
C GLU A 170 16.68 2.87 1.88
N ILE A 171 17.92 2.37 2.02
CA ILE A 171 19.00 2.69 1.08
C ILE A 171 18.63 2.27 -0.34
N LEU A 172 18.01 1.09 -0.49
CA LEU A 172 17.61 0.64 -1.81
C LEU A 172 16.55 1.53 -2.43
N VAL A 173 15.51 1.90 -1.69
CA VAL A 173 14.42 2.73 -2.20
C VAL A 173 14.88 4.17 -2.45
N ASP A 174 15.62 4.76 -1.51
CA ASP A 174 16.00 6.17 -1.54
C ASP A 174 17.20 6.45 -2.44
N GLU A 175 18.18 5.56 -2.45
CA GLU A 175 19.40 5.75 -3.23
C GLU A 175 19.39 4.90 -4.50
N PHE A 176 19.09 3.61 -4.45
CA PHE A 176 19.32 2.75 -5.63
C PHE A 176 18.19 2.80 -6.68
N PHE A 177 16.93 2.72 -6.23
CA PHE A 177 15.75 2.67 -7.10
C PHE A 177 15.23 4.07 -7.46
N SER A 178 15.66 5.12 -6.76
CA SER A 178 15.31 6.49 -7.08
C SER A 178 15.93 6.94 -8.41
N PRO A 179 15.12 7.41 -9.38
CA PRO A 179 15.63 8.00 -10.62
C PRO A 179 16.54 9.19 -10.30
N LYS A 180 17.62 9.37 -11.08
CA LYS A 180 18.69 10.40 -10.89
C LYS A 180 19.73 10.11 -9.81
N SER A 181 19.71 8.96 -9.13
CA SER A 181 20.72 8.68 -8.13
C SER A 181 22.11 8.43 -8.74
N ALA A 182 23.15 8.91 -8.06
CA ALA A 182 24.54 8.72 -8.50
C ALA A 182 25.02 7.27 -8.30
N TRP A 183 24.41 6.55 -7.35
CA TRP A 183 24.79 5.19 -6.94
C TRP A 183 24.75 4.19 -8.10
N ARG A 184 23.85 4.36 -9.07
CA ARG A 184 23.72 3.44 -10.21
C ARG A 184 24.94 3.47 -11.14
N ASN A 185 25.76 4.53 -11.12
CA ASN A 185 26.98 4.64 -11.93
C ASN A 185 28.21 3.96 -11.30
N ASP A 186 28.23 3.78 -9.98
CA ASP A 186 29.31 3.11 -9.24
C ASP A 186 29.03 1.62 -8.97
N VAL A 187 27.81 1.17 -9.27
CA VAL A 187 27.47 -0.25 -9.29
C VAL A 187 28.12 -0.86 -10.51
N THR A 188 29.33 -1.41 -10.33
CA THR A 188 29.95 -2.29 -11.30
C THR A 188 29.00 -3.44 -11.60
N VAL A 189 28.31 -3.35 -12.75
CA VAL A 189 27.77 -4.51 -13.48
C VAL A 189 28.98 -5.40 -13.83
N GLY A 190 29.47 -6.19 -12.87
CA GLY A 190 30.67 -7.00 -13.05
C GLY A 190 31.60 -7.22 -11.86
N SER A 191 31.29 -6.83 -10.61
CA SER A 191 32.05 -7.35 -9.46
C SER A 191 31.57 -8.76 -9.14
N ASP A 192 32.27 -9.75 -9.69
CA ASP A 192 32.06 -11.19 -9.53
C ASP A 192 30.60 -11.65 -9.46
N GLN A 193 30.11 -12.18 -10.58
CA GLN A 193 29.04 -13.18 -10.59
C GLN A 193 29.45 -14.40 -9.76
N SER A 194 29.61 -14.22 -8.44
CA SER A 194 29.37 -15.31 -7.53
C SER A 194 27.93 -15.71 -7.79
N ASP A 195 27.74 -16.89 -8.37
CA ASP A 195 26.41 -17.47 -8.55
C ASP A 195 25.74 -17.50 -7.17
N VAL A 196 24.98 -16.45 -6.82
CA VAL A 196 24.21 -16.37 -5.59
C VAL A 196 23.17 -17.48 -5.68
N THR A 197 23.56 -18.64 -5.16
CA THR A 197 22.82 -19.89 -5.32
C THR A 197 21.93 -20.04 -4.11
N ILE A 198 20.71 -19.51 -4.23
CA ILE A 198 19.69 -19.65 -3.20
C ILE A 198 18.84 -20.88 -3.55
N ALA A 199 18.64 -21.77 -2.58
CA ALA A 199 17.72 -22.89 -2.78
C ALA A 199 16.29 -22.35 -3.03
N PRO A 200 15.55 -22.90 -4.01
CA PRO A 200 14.21 -22.40 -4.37
C PRO A 200 13.25 -22.29 -3.17
N ASP A 201 13.32 -23.24 -2.24
CA ASP A 201 12.48 -23.24 -1.03
C ASP A 201 12.84 -22.08 -0.07
N MET A 202 14.13 -21.72 0.04
CA MET A 202 14.56 -20.59 0.86
C MET A 202 14.08 -19.28 0.24
N LEU A 203 14.21 -19.14 -1.08
CA LEU A 203 13.72 -17.99 -1.83
C LEU A 203 12.21 -17.81 -1.68
N ALA A 204 11.43 -18.88 -1.90
CA ALA A 204 9.98 -18.85 -1.77
C ALA A 204 9.52 -18.47 -0.35
N ASN A 205 10.21 -18.99 0.67
CA ASN A 205 9.93 -18.64 2.07
C ASN A 205 10.28 -17.19 2.39
N ALA A 206 11.39 -16.67 1.87
CA ALA A 206 11.78 -15.28 2.07
C ALA A 206 10.79 -14.33 1.39
N ILE A 207 10.33 -14.66 0.17
CA ILE A 207 9.26 -13.92 -0.52
C ILE A 207 7.97 -13.92 0.30
N ALA A 208 7.51 -15.09 0.77
CA ALA A 208 6.30 -15.18 1.60
C ALA A 208 6.42 -14.40 2.92
N THR A 209 7.62 -14.37 3.51
CA THR A 209 7.91 -13.58 4.72
C THR A 209 7.85 -12.08 4.41
N GLY A 210 8.45 -11.65 3.30
CA GLY A 210 8.39 -10.27 2.81
C GLY A 210 6.96 -9.82 2.50
N GLN A 211 6.14 -10.68 1.89
CA GLN A 211 4.71 -10.40 1.66
C GLN A 211 3.94 -10.15 2.95
N LYS A 212 4.17 -10.99 3.98
CA LYS A 212 3.52 -10.80 5.28
C LYS A 212 3.95 -9.49 5.94
N ALA A 213 5.26 -9.20 5.91
CA ALA A 213 5.82 -7.98 6.44
C ALA A 213 5.30 -6.72 5.72
N ALA A 214 5.13 -6.79 4.39
CA ALA A 214 4.57 -5.70 3.59
C ALA A 214 3.12 -5.38 4.01
N VAL A 215 2.28 -6.40 4.22
CA VAL A 215 0.91 -6.19 4.73
C VAL A 215 0.90 -5.61 6.15
N GLU A 216 1.81 -6.08 7.01
CA GLU A 216 1.97 -5.52 8.35
C GLU A 216 2.38 -4.04 8.30
N GLY A 217 3.17 -3.62 7.30
CA GLY A 217 3.60 -2.25 7.08
C GLY A 217 2.46 -1.27 6.80
N VAL A 218 1.42 -1.70 6.08
CA VAL A 218 0.24 -0.87 5.71
C VAL A 218 -1.03 -1.24 6.49
N GLN A 219 -0.86 -1.92 7.63
CA GLN A 219 -2.00 -2.45 8.38
C GLN A 219 -2.88 -1.34 8.95
N GLU A 220 -2.30 -0.19 9.31
CA GLU A 220 -3.02 0.97 9.81
C GLU A 220 -3.96 1.54 8.74
N GLU A 221 -3.48 1.74 7.53
CA GLU A 221 -4.25 2.22 6.38
C GLU A 221 -5.35 1.22 5.99
N ILE A 222 -5.04 -0.08 6.00
CA ILE A 222 -6.04 -1.13 5.78
C ILE A 222 -7.15 -1.06 6.85
N ASP A 223 -6.79 -0.82 8.11
CA ASP A 223 -7.76 -0.70 9.20
C ASP A 223 -8.60 0.58 9.10
N GLU A 224 -8.04 1.68 8.62
CA GLU A 224 -8.79 2.89 8.28
C GLU A 224 -9.81 2.63 7.17
N ILE A 225 -9.40 1.97 6.08
CA ILE A 225 -10.30 1.57 4.98
C ILE A 225 -11.41 0.66 5.51
N ARG A 226 -11.07 -0.33 6.35
CA ARG A 226 -12.03 -1.24 6.99
C ARG A 226 -13.04 -0.48 7.85
N GLN A 227 -12.58 0.50 8.62
CA GLN A 227 -13.44 1.32 9.46
C GLN A 227 -14.37 2.19 8.61
N SER A 228 -13.85 2.77 7.53
CA SER A 228 -14.65 3.55 6.57
C SER A 228 -15.75 2.71 5.92
N ALA A 229 -15.42 1.51 5.43
CA ALA A 229 -16.37 0.57 4.85
C ALA A 229 -17.45 0.14 5.86
N SER A 230 -17.06 -0.09 7.13
CA SER A 230 -18.02 -0.41 8.21
C SER A 230 -18.99 0.75 8.48
N ARG A 231 -18.51 2.00 8.50
CA ARG A 231 -19.36 3.18 8.65
C ARG A 231 -20.33 3.34 7.47
N ALA A 232 -19.88 3.06 6.25
CA ALA A 232 -20.74 3.07 5.07
C ALA A 232 -21.84 2.00 5.17
N ALA A 233 -21.50 0.78 5.63
CA ALA A 233 -22.45 -0.29 5.88
C ALA A 233 -23.51 0.10 6.93
N ASP A 234 -23.08 0.73 8.03
CA ASP A 234 -23.97 1.24 9.08
C ASP A 234 -24.94 2.28 8.53
N SER A 235 -24.44 3.21 7.70
CA SER A 235 -25.27 4.22 7.05
C SER A 235 -26.30 3.60 6.11
N GLU A 236 -25.90 2.68 5.22
CA GLU A 236 -26.82 1.98 4.30
C GLU A 236 -27.87 1.17 5.09
N PHE A 237 -27.47 0.55 6.20
CA PHE A 237 -28.39 -0.20 7.04
C PHE A 237 -29.40 0.70 7.76
N GLU A 238 -28.97 1.86 8.26
CA GLU A 238 -29.88 2.82 8.89
C GLU A 238 -30.86 3.44 7.88
N GLU A 239 -30.40 3.75 6.66
CA GLU A 239 -31.27 4.16 5.55
C GLU A 239 -32.31 3.07 5.22
N TYR A 240 -31.89 1.80 5.17
CA TYR A 240 -32.80 0.69 5.00
C TYR A 240 -33.85 0.61 6.11
N ARG A 241 -33.46 0.79 7.37
CA ARG A 241 -34.39 0.78 8.53
C ARG A 241 -35.40 1.91 8.44
N GLN A 242 -34.96 3.12 8.10
CA GLN A 242 -35.84 4.28 7.91
C GLN A 242 -36.86 4.03 6.79
N LEU A 243 -36.41 3.46 5.67
CA LEU A 243 -37.30 3.09 4.57
C LEU A 243 -38.34 2.04 4.98
N GLN A 244 -37.96 1.03 5.77
CA GLN A 244 -38.92 0.04 6.28
C GLN A 244 -39.90 0.65 7.28
N GLU A 245 -39.46 1.58 8.13
CA GLU A 245 -40.35 2.29 9.06
C GLU A 245 -41.39 3.12 8.32
N GLN A 246 -40.99 3.81 7.26
CA GLN A 246 -41.90 4.54 6.39
C GLN A 246 -42.96 3.61 5.79
N ARG A 247 -42.54 2.47 5.22
CA ARG A 247 -43.46 1.47 4.67
C ARG A 247 -44.45 0.95 5.71
N ILE A 248 -44.00 0.64 6.92
CA ILE A 248 -44.88 0.22 8.03
C ILE A 248 -45.96 1.27 8.31
N ASN A 249 -45.58 2.56 8.34
CA ASN A 249 -46.52 3.65 8.59
C ASN A 249 -47.48 3.88 7.42
N ASP A 250 -47.00 3.74 6.19
CA ASP A 250 -47.83 3.84 4.98
C ASP A 250 -48.89 2.72 4.97
N HIS A 251 -48.49 1.46 5.19
CA HIS A 251 -49.39 0.31 5.29
C HIS A 251 -50.43 0.50 6.40
N ARG A 252 -50.03 0.96 7.59
CA ARG A 252 -50.97 1.27 8.69
C ARG A 252 -52.00 2.32 8.29
N SER A 253 -51.54 3.40 7.66
CA SER A 253 -52.41 4.50 7.21
C SER A 253 -53.40 4.03 6.14
N GLU A 254 -52.97 3.16 5.24
CA GLU A 254 -53.80 2.59 4.18
C GLU A 254 -54.83 1.59 4.74
N ILE A 255 -54.43 0.72 5.67
CA ILE A 255 -55.34 -0.19 6.39
C ILE A 255 -56.42 0.60 7.16
N ASP A 256 -56.06 1.71 7.80
CA ASP A 256 -57.01 2.59 8.48
C ASP A 256 -57.98 3.25 7.47
N ALA A 257 -57.48 3.71 6.33
CA ALA A 257 -58.31 4.26 5.27
C ALA A 257 -59.28 3.22 4.67
N LEU A 258 -58.81 1.99 4.41
CA LEU A 258 -59.64 0.88 3.94
C LEU A 258 -60.69 0.49 4.99
N SER A 259 -60.32 0.48 6.27
CA SER A 259 -61.26 0.20 7.38
C SER A 259 -62.40 1.23 7.42
N ASN A 260 -62.08 2.52 7.26
CA ASN A 260 -63.08 3.58 7.16
C ASN A 260 -63.97 3.43 5.92
N ARG A 261 -63.39 3.08 4.76
CA ARG A 261 -64.17 2.83 3.53
C ARG A 261 -65.09 1.61 3.66
N LEU A 262 -64.63 0.53 4.27
CA LEU A 262 -65.42 -0.67 4.56
C LEU A 262 -66.60 -0.35 5.50
N GLN A 263 -66.38 0.48 6.52
CA GLN A 263 -67.44 0.94 7.42
C GLN A 263 -68.52 1.72 6.67
N ASN A 264 -68.12 2.67 5.81
CA ASN A 264 -69.05 3.43 4.97
C ASN A 264 -69.85 2.53 4.01
N LEU A 265 -69.19 1.53 3.40
CA LEU A 265 -69.87 0.54 2.56
C LEU A 265 -70.84 -0.34 3.35
N SER A 266 -70.54 -0.66 4.61
CA SER A 266 -71.49 -1.38 5.48
C SER A 266 -72.76 -0.56 5.69
N THR A 267 -72.63 0.73 5.99
CA THR A 267 -73.78 1.64 6.09
C THR A 267 -74.56 1.73 4.78
N ALA A 268 -73.87 1.84 3.63
CA ALA A 268 -74.51 1.91 2.32
C ALA A 268 -75.26 0.61 1.94
N VAL A 269 -74.80 -0.56 2.39
CA VAL A 269 -75.50 -1.84 2.22
C VAL A 269 -76.79 -1.89 3.05
N ASP A 270 -76.75 -1.34 4.27
CA ASP A 270 -77.89 -1.30 5.19
C ASP A 270 -78.96 -0.28 4.72
N ASP A 271 -78.52 0.85 4.13
CA ASP A 271 -79.37 1.94 3.64
C ASP A 271 -79.79 1.80 2.15
N ALA A 272 -79.50 0.67 1.50
CA ALA A 272 -79.73 0.50 0.06
C ALA A 272 -81.23 0.45 -0.32
N ASP A 273 -81.68 1.38 -1.16
CA ASP A 273 -83.06 1.49 -1.66
C ASP A 273 -83.44 0.43 -2.72
N SER A 274 -82.44 -0.26 -3.29
CA SER A 274 -82.64 -1.27 -4.34
C SER A 274 -81.73 -2.47 -4.19
N GLN A 275 -82.22 -3.62 -4.68
CA GLN A 275 -81.46 -4.87 -4.65
C GLN A 275 -80.18 -4.80 -5.49
N GLN A 276 -80.17 -4.00 -6.57
CA GLN A 276 -78.99 -3.83 -7.41
C GLN A 276 -77.89 -3.00 -6.72
N GLN A 277 -78.25 -1.88 -6.08
CA GLN A 277 -77.30 -1.08 -5.28
C GLN A 277 -76.69 -1.90 -4.13
N ARG A 278 -77.49 -2.78 -3.52
CA ARG A 278 -77.02 -3.66 -2.45
C ARG A 278 -75.98 -4.68 -2.94
N VAL A 279 -76.16 -5.24 -4.14
CA VAL A 279 -75.19 -6.19 -4.72
C VAL A 279 -73.88 -5.50 -5.07
N GLU A 280 -73.92 -4.35 -5.73
CA GLU A 280 -72.72 -3.58 -6.08
C GLU A 280 -71.91 -3.16 -4.84
N ALA A 281 -72.59 -2.75 -3.76
CA ALA A 281 -71.93 -2.40 -2.51
C ALA A 281 -71.28 -3.61 -1.82
N LEU A 282 -71.90 -4.80 -1.91
CA LEU A 282 -71.33 -6.05 -1.40
C LEU A 282 -70.11 -6.51 -2.20
N GLU A 283 -70.11 -6.35 -3.52
CA GLU A 283 -68.96 -6.66 -4.37
C GLU A 283 -67.76 -5.77 -4.02
N LYS A 284 -67.95 -4.44 -3.99
CA LYS A 284 -66.89 -3.50 -3.56
C LYS A 284 -66.40 -3.77 -2.15
N ARG A 285 -67.29 -4.15 -1.22
CA ARG A 285 -66.90 -4.51 0.14
C ARG A 285 -66.00 -5.74 0.17
N ARG A 286 -66.26 -6.72 -0.71
CA ARG A 286 -65.43 -7.92 -0.82
C ARG A 286 -64.05 -7.57 -1.36
N GLU A 287 -63.97 -6.75 -2.41
CA GLU A 287 -62.69 -6.28 -3.00
C GLU A 287 -61.83 -5.56 -1.96
N LEU A 288 -62.38 -4.54 -1.29
CA LEU A 288 -61.63 -3.79 -0.27
C LEU A 288 -61.24 -4.66 0.95
N LYS A 289 -61.99 -5.72 1.24
CA LYS A 289 -61.64 -6.65 2.31
C LYS A 289 -60.41 -7.47 1.95
N THR A 290 -60.34 -7.97 0.71
CA THR A 290 -59.16 -8.68 0.21
C THR A 290 -57.93 -7.79 0.23
N GLU A 291 -58.04 -6.56 -0.31
CA GLU A 291 -56.94 -5.58 -0.32
C GLU A 291 -56.43 -5.26 1.10
N LYS A 292 -57.35 -5.12 2.06
CA LYS A 292 -57.00 -4.92 3.47
C LYS A 292 -56.27 -6.13 4.05
N GLU A 293 -56.76 -7.35 3.79
CA GLU A 293 -56.13 -8.59 4.29
C GLU A 293 -54.71 -8.77 3.72
N ASP A 294 -54.50 -8.41 2.45
CA ASP A 294 -53.18 -8.45 1.80
C ASP A 294 -52.20 -7.47 2.49
N LEU A 295 -52.63 -6.21 2.72
CA LEU A 295 -51.81 -5.22 3.43
C LEU A 295 -51.54 -5.59 4.90
N GLU A 296 -52.50 -6.17 5.61
CA GLU A 296 -52.32 -6.68 6.97
C GLU A 296 -51.25 -7.78 7.02
N THR A 297 -51.24 -8.67 6.02
CA THR A 297 -50.24 -9.74 5.89
C THR A 297 -48.85 -9.16 5.63
N GLU A 298 -48.72 -8.23 4.68
CA GLU A 298 -47.44 -7.56 4.41
C GLU A 298 -46.90 -6.79 5.62
N LEU A 299 -47.79 -6.12 6.36
CA LEU A 299 -47.45 -5.41 7.59
C LEU A 299 -46.94 -6.39 8.66
N GLU A 300 -47.59 -7.54 8.84
CA GLU A 300 -47.16 -8.56 9.79
C GLU A 300 -45.75 -9.09 9.45
N GLU A 301 -45.48 -9.35 8.17
CA GLU A 301 -44.14 -9.74 7.72
C GLU A 301 -43.08 -8.67 8.00
N LEU A 302 -43.39 -7.39 7.73
CA LEU A 302 -42.47 -6.28 7.99
C LEU A 302 -42.19 -6.11 9.49
N LEU A 303 -43.21 -6.26 10.32
CA LEU A 303 -43.07 -6.21 11.79
C LEU A 303 -42.25 -7.39 12.31
N GLN A 304 -42.44 -8.58 11.78
CA GLN A 304 -41.64 -9.75 12.15
C GLN A 304 -40.16 -9.56 11.77
N LYS A 305 -39.88 -9.03 10.57
CA LYS A 305 -38.51 -8.69 10.14
C LYS A 305 -37.89 -7.61 11.03
N LYS A 306 -38.68 -6.61 11.45
CA LYS A 306 -38.26 -5.56 12.39
C LYS A 306 -37.93 -6.13 13.78
N GLU A 307 -38.75 -7.03 14.29
CA GLU A 307 -38.52 -7.70 15.59
C GLU A 307 -37.23 -8.53 15.57
N GLN A 308 -36.92 -9.15 14.43
CA GLN A 308 -35.65 -9.85 14.19
C GLN A 308 -34.48 -8.90 13.87
N GLY A 309 -34.67 -7.59 13.95
CA GLY A 309 -33.64 -6.58 13.68
C GLY A 309 -33.12 -6.58 12.25
N TYR A 310 -33.88 -7.11 11.28
CA TYR A 310 -33.47 -7.23 9.88
C TYR A 310 -32.14 -7.99 9.68
N ALA A 311 -31.83 -8.98 10.53
CA ALA A 311 -30.52 -9.66 10.58
C ALA A 311 -30.04 -10.26 9.26
N GLN A 312 -30.95 -10.67 8.36
CA GLN A 312 -30.55 -11.14 7.02
C GLN A 312 -30.04 -9.98 6.15
N LYS A 313 -30.76 -8.85 6.13
CA LYS A 313 -30.39 -7.70 5.33
C LYS A 313 -29.15 -7.01 5.89
N GLN A 314 -29.01 -6.96 7.22
CA GLN A 314 -27.79 -6.52 7.88
C GLN A 314 -26.58 -7.34 7.39
N ARG A 315 -26.63 -8.68 7.48
CA ARG A 315 -25.54 -9.53 6.98
C ARG A 315 -25.24 -9.34 5.50
N GLU A 316 -26.26 -9.14 4.67
CA GLU A 316 -26.08 -8.86 3.25
C GLU A 316 -25.32 -7.54 3.00
N ILE A 317 -25.71 -6.47 3.70
CA ILE A 317 -25.06 -5.16 3.61
C ILE A 317 -23.61 -5.24 4.09
N TYR A 318 -23.36 -5.78 5.29
CA TYR A 318 -21.99 -5.91 5.80
C TYR A 318 -21.11 -6.81 4.95
N ARG A 319 -21.67 -7.87 4.36
CA ARG A 319 -20.91 -8.74 3.44
C ARG A 319 -20.54 -8.01 2.16
N ARG A 320 -21.40 -7.12 1.65
CA ARG A 320 -21.06 -6.25 0.52
C ARG A 320 -19.95 -5.27 0.91
N HIS A 321 -20.01 -4.68 2.09
CA HIS A 321 -18.96 -3.76 2.55
C HIS A 321 -17.72 -4.46 3.16
N ALA A 322 -17.60 -5.78 3.00
CA ALA A 322 -16.39 -6.48 3.41
C ALA A 322 -15.25 -6.09 2.48
N ILE A 323 -14.07 -5.85 3.06
CA ILE A 323 -12.86 -5.57 2.30
C ILE A 323 -12.14 -6.88 1.98
N ASP A 324 -11.60 -7.00 0.77
CA ASP A 324 -10.68 -8.08 0.39
C ASP A 324 -9.29 -7.51 0.18
N VAL A 325 -8.27 -8.18 0.70
CA VAL A 325 -6.87 -7.73 0.63
C VAL A 325 -6.08 -8.77 -0.14
N ASN A 326 -5.71 -8.42 -1.36
CA ASN A 326 -4.97 -9.27 -2.27
C ASN A 326 -3.52 -8.80 -2.35
N THR A 327 -2.57 -9.72 -2.22
CA THR A 327 -1.14 -9.41 -2.29
C THR A 327 -0.47 -10.13 -3.44
N LYS A 328 0.38 -9.43 -4.21
CA LYS A 328 1.16 -10.01 -5.30
C LYS A 328 2.60 -9.49 -5.26
N PRO A 329 3.64 -10.36 -5.25
CA PRO A 329 5.00 -9.92 -5.49
C PRO A 329 5.12 -9.44 -6.93
N SER A 330 5.54 -8.19 -7.13
CA SER A 330 5.68 -7.58 -8.45
C SER A 330 7.10 -7.78 -9.00
N ALA A 331 8.10 -7.59 -8.15
CA ALA A 331 9.51 -7.74 -8.49
C ALA A 331 10.31 -8.09 -7.23
N PHE A 332 11.52 -8.63 -7.43
CA PHE A 332 12.46 -8.76 -6.33
C PHE A 332 13.91 -8.54 -6.78
N THR A 333 14.74 -8.07 -5.85
CA THR A 333 16.18 -7.90 -6.04
C THR A 333 16.92 -8.74 -5.02
N LEU A 334 17.87 -9.55 -5.47
CA LEU A 334 18.82 -10.22 -4.57
C LEU A 334 19.89 -9.22 -4.16
N VAL A 335 20.13 -9.14 -2.85
CA VAL A 335 21.03 -8.17 -2.25
C VAL A 335 22.10 -8.93 -1.48
N THR A 336 23.31 -8.96 -2.01
CA THR A 336 24.48 -9.41 -1.24
C THR A 336 24.94 -8.25 -0.38
N TYR A 337 25.17 -8.45 0.91
CA TYR A 337 25.62 -7.38 1.80
C TYR A 337 26.71 -7.87 2.78
N GLU A 338 27.66 -7.01 3.10
CA GLU A 338 28.73 -7.34 4.04
C GLU A 338 28.25 -7.28 5.49
N ARG A 339 28.56 -8.33 6.26
CA ARG A 339 28.36 -8.36 7.72
C ARG A 339 29.69 -8.56 8.43
N GLY A 340 29.86 -7.84 9.53
CA GLY A 340 31.07 -7.87 10.32
C GLY A 340 30.89 -7.09 11.60
N GLU A 341 31.84 -6.22 11.88
CA GLU A 341 31.83 -5.39 13.07
C GLU A 341 32.31 -3.99 12.73
N ILE A 342 31.69 -2.99 13.37
CA ILE A 342 32.13 -1.60 13.29
C ILE A 342 32.75 -1.18 14.61
N GLU A 343 33.86 -0.46 14.53
CA GLU A 343 34.45 0.23 15.67
C GLU A 343 34.15 1.72 15.55
N PHE A 344 33.42 2.26 16.52
CA PHE A 344 33.20 3.69 16.66
C PHE A 344 34.21 4.26 17.66
N THR A 345 35.00 5.24 17.21
CA THR A 345 35.81 6.08 18.09
C THR A 345 34.95 7.26 18.51
N VAL A 346 34.56 7.28 19.78
CA VAL A 346 33.71 8.33 20.37
C VAL A 346 34.51 9.20 21.31
N GLY A 347 34.19 10.48 21.38
CA GLY A 347 34.96 11.42 22.19
C GLY A 347 34.17 12.57 22.77
N ASP A 348 34.74 13.15 23.80
CA ASP A 348 34.47 14.53 24.21
C ASP A 348 35.64 15.43 23.80
N SER A 349 35.50 16.75 23.98
CA SER A 349 36.51 17.77 23.63
C SER A 349 37.95 17.53 24.17
N ALA A 350 38.17 16.55 25.05
CA ALA A 350 39.48 16.25 25.64
C ALA A 350 39.94 14.79 25.47
N ARG A 351 39.05 13.82 25.25
CA ARG A 351 39.37 12.37 25.27
C ARG A 351 38.53 11.57 24.29
N THR A 352 39.11 10.49 23.79
CA THR A 352 38.42 9.49 22.95
C THR A 352 38.47 8.11 23.60
N ASP A 353 37.46 7.28 23.31
CA ASP A 353 37.36 5.86 23.67
C ASP A 353 36.67 5.10 22.53
N THR A 354 36.72 3.77 22.55
CA THR A 354 36.15 2.95 21.47
C THR A 354 35.04 2.00 21.92
N VAL A 355 33.99 1.94 21.10
CA VAL A 355 32.90 0.99 21.21
C VAL A 355 32.79 0.17 19.93
N ARG A 356 32.67 -1.14 20.08
CA ARG A 356 32.56 -2.10 18.97
C ARG A 356 31.16 -2.69 18.97
N ALA A 357 30.58 -2.83 17.79
CA ALA A 357 29.24 -3.36 17.62
C ALA A 357 29.17 -4.26 16.37
N PRO A 358 28.45 -5.40 16.43
CA PRO A 358 28.12 -6.17 15.24
C PRO A 358 27.36 -5.30 14.25
N TYR A 359 27.82 -5.25 13.00
CA TYR A 359 27.32 -4.29 12.01
C TYR A 359 27.19 -4.95 10.65
N ALA A 360 26.22 -4.51 9.87
CA ALA A 360 26.07 -4.89 8.48
C ALA A 360 25.84 -3.66 7.62
N ILE A 361 26.46 -3.65 6.43
CA ILE A 361 26.33 -2.56 5.48
C ILE A 361 24.86 -2.43 5.07
N GLY A 362 24.35 -1.21 5.18
CA GLY A 362 22.96 -0.84 4.99
C GLY A 362 21.99 -1.23 6.11
N ALA A 363 22.20 -2.31 6.85
CA ALA A 363 21.32 -2.68 7.96
C ALA A 363 21.64 -1.91 9.26
N GLY A 364 22.88 -1.50 9.47
CA GLY A 364 23.33 -0.85 10.71
C GLY A 364 23.80 -1.87 11.76
N VAL A 365 23.67 -1.51 13.04
CA VAL A 365 23.98 -2.42 14.15
C VAL A 365 22.99 -3.60 14.17
N THR A 366 23.51 -4.83 14.11
CA THR A 366 22.69 -6.04 13.88
C THR A 366 22.28 -6.79 15.15
N ASP A 367 22.96 -6.55 16.27
CA ASP A 367 22.73 -7.26 17.53
C ASP A 367 22.69 -6.28 18.72
N GLU A 368 22.13 -6.71 19.85
CA GLU A 368 22.07 -5.90 21.06
C GLU A 368 23.45 -5.61 21.65
N VAL A 369 23.78 -4.32 21.80
CA VAL A 369 25.05 -3.88 22.39
C VAL A 369 24.85 -3.55 23.86
N HIS A 370 25.75 -4.02 24.71
CA HIS A 370 25.68 -3.82 26.16
C HIS A 370 26.82 -2.94 26.65
N CYS A 371 26.55 -2.11 27.66
CA CYS A 371 27.56 -1.27 28.29
C CYS A 371 28.66 -2.12 28.92
N LYS A 372 29.93 -1.88 28.57
CA LYS A 372 31.09 -2.59 29.14
C LYS A 372 31.21 -2.46 30.67
N SER A 373 30.64 -1.40 31.25
CA SER A 373 30.78 -1.06 32.68
C SER A 373 29.72 -1.71 33.57
N CYS A 374 28.44 -1.65 33.19
CA CYS A 374 27.33 -2.18 34.00
C CYS A 374 26.58 -3.36 33.36
N ASN A 375 26.92 -3.72 32.12
CA ASN A 375 26.26 -4.76 31.34
C ASN A 375 24.75 -4.54 31.09
N THR A 376 24.28 -3.29 31.16
CA THR A 376 22.93 -2.91 30.74
C THR A 376 22.91 -2.70 29.23
N GLN A 377 21.84 -3.12 28.56
CA GLN A 377 21.62 -2.90 27.13
C GLN A 377 21.63 -1.40 26.80
N LEU A 378 22.34 -1.05 25.73
CA LEU A 378 22.35 0.31 25.20
C LEU A 378 21.11 0.53 24.33
N SER A 379 20.48 1.67 24.52
CA SER A 379 19.27 2.08 23.80
C SER A 379 19.24 3.61 23.69
N GLU A 380 18.25 4.13 22.99
CA GLU A 380 17.96 5.57 22.97
C GLU A 380 17.86 6.16 24.39
N GLU A 381 17.11 5.50 25.27
CA GLU A 381 16.92 5.89 26.67
C GLU A 381 18.13 5.59 27.57
N ASN A 382 19.06 4.75 27.12
CA ASN A 382 20.28 4.39 27.85
C ASN A 382 21.50 4.56 26.93
N SER A 383 21.65 5.79 26.43
CA SER A 383 22.73 6.15 25.51
C SER A 383 24.10 6.09 26.18
N ILE A 384 25.16 6.03 25.36
CA ILE A 384 26.53 6.07 25.88
C ILE A 384 26.85 7.45 26.45
N SER A 385 27.73 7.52 27.43
CA SER A 385 28.18 8.79 28.00
C SER A 385 29.65 8.71 28.41
N MET A 386 30.34 9.84 28.35
CA MET A 386 31.73 9.94 28.79
C MET A 386 31.80 10.74 30.09
N VAL A 387 32.12 10.06 31.20
CA VAL A 387 32.26 10.70 32.53
C VAL A 387 33.68 10.51 33.04
N ALA A 388 34.37 11.63 33.32
CA ALA A 388 35.77 11.65 33.73
C ALA A 388 36.72 10.88 32.78
N GLY A 389 36.38 10.86 31.48
CA GLY A 389 37.16 10.17 30.45
C GLY A 389 37.06 8.65 30.49
N ARG A 390 35.92 8.11 30.96
CA ARG A 390 35.57 6.70 30.83
C ARG A 390 34.22 6.58 30.13
N LEU A 391 34.15 5.67 29.17
CA LEU A 391 32.91 5.33 28.50
C LEU A 391 31.99 4.49 29.41
N GLY A 392 30.76 4.97 29.60
CA GLY A 392 29.68 4.29 30.30
C GLY A 392 28.36 4.45 29.55
N CYS A 393 27.26 4.12 30.20
CA CYS A 393 25.92 4.47 29.73
C CYS A 393 25.22 5.32 30.79
N GLN A 394 24.05 5.86 30.48
CA GLN A 394 23.27 6.65 31.44
C GLN A 394 22.98 5.88 32.73
N SER A 395 22.68 4.59 32.66
CA SER A 395 22.45 3.75 33.86
C SER A 395 23.66 3.59 34.79
N CYS A 396 24.87 3.91 34.32
CA CYS A 396 26.05 3.90 35.19
C CYS A 396 26.10 5.11 36.14
N TRP A 397 25.36 6.19 35.85
CA TRP A 397 25.56 7.51 36.46
C TRP A 397 24.29 8.21 36.90
#